data_AF-A0A0D8XAA6-F1
#
_entry.id   AF-A0A0D8XAA6-F1
#
_cell.length_a   1.000
_cell.length_b   1.000
_cell.length_c   1.000
_cell.angle_alpha   90.00
_cell.angle_beta   90.00
_cell.angle_gamma   90.00
#
_symmetry.space_group_name_H-M   'P 1'
#
loop_
_entity.id
_entity.type
_entity.pdbx_description
1 polymer ?
#
loop_
_entity_poly.entity_id
_entity_poly.type
_entity_poly.pdbx_seq_one_letter_code
_entity_poly.pdbx_strand_id
1 'polypeptide(L)'
;MELNTSCNRLATIDTSNILRFFDLHKDNISKVASMDVKEVADFKWDEEQDDSIAYLSKQKLFVLRGKETEEGISCEGYICSFRGLVVRTVLLDSFLLPNSTPDRRFLIDSEIKSLRNAKVMLERLKMEEAVQFIEKNPHPRLWSLLSEVALLRMDITTAEYAFVKMHDYCGLRFCKKIMEIQDLNYKKAEVFIHLGRVNDAEKLLIEQDRRDLAIDMHKKCDEWSRVLRLVSISSNATDDKQKIEALKNVADYHRDRQRWKEAADHYELAGNLDQLMICYIHLDDFYGLENLAKKLPDYDILLTQIADLFASSGLCENAVQCFLRCGQIAESLDTCVQLNNWDKAVALSRTHNLRDVDVLVGKYVKELNESSERSLAAVQLYRRAGRFLDGVRIVYMVTLFLLQF
;
A
#
# COMPACT_ATOMS: atom_id res chain seq x y z
N MET A 1 -8.82 -22.61 32.54
CA MET A 1 -7.88 -23.74 32.53
C MET A 1 -7.06 -23.60 31.27
N GLU A 2 -5.73 -23.67 31.35
CA GLU A 2 -4.85 -23.47 30.20
C GLU A 2 -3.57 -24.31 30.34
N LEU A 3 -3.07 -24.81 29.22
CA LEU A 3 -1.80 -25.54 29.11
C LEU A 3 -0.67 -24.57 28.76
N ASN A 4 0.54 -24.88 29.22
CA ASN A 4 1.74 -24.18 28.75
C ASN A 4 2.14 -24.64 27.33
N THR A 5 3.13 -23.97 26.74
CA THR A 5 3.53 -24.12 25.33
C THR A 5 3.90 -25.55 24.94
N SER A 6 4.57 -26.29 25.81
CA SER A 6 4.93 -27.71 25.59
C SER A 6 3.86 -28.71 26.01
N CYS A 7 2.69 -28.24 26.47
CA CYS A 7 1.58 -29.07 26.97
C CYS A 7 1.98 -30.04 28.10
N ASN A 8 3.02 -29.72 28.87
CA ASN A 8 3.49 -30.56 29.98
C ASN A 8 3.00 -30.08 31.35
N ARG A 9 2.40 -28.89 31.42
CA ARG A 9 1.87 -28.31 32.65
C ARG A 9 0.52 -27.65 32.41
N LEU A 10 -0.41 -27.90 33.32
CA LEU A 10 -1.75 -27.36 33.33
C LEU A 10 -1.91 -26.37 34.49
N ALA A 11 -2.45 -25.19 34.20
CA ALA A 11 -2.92 -24.26 35.22
C ALA A 11 -4.45 -24.16 35.22
N THR A 12 -5.03 -24.13 36.41
CA THR A 12 -6.48 -23.98 36.61
C THR A 12 -6.77 -23.00 37.74
N ILE A 13 -7.77 -22.16 37.56
CA ILE A 13 -8.40 -21.43 38.66
C ILE A 13 -9.62 -22.24 39.10
N ASP A 14 -9.74 -22.48 40.40
CA ASP A 14 -10.92 -23.11 40.99
C ASP A 14 -12.03 -22.10 41.34
N THR A 15 -13.18 -22.59 41.80
CA THR A 15 -14.30 -21.74 42.26
C THR A 15 -13.96 -20.87 43.48
N SER A 16 -12.83 -21.12 44.14
CA SER A 16 -12.32 -20.33 45.27
C SER A 16 -11.28 -19.29 44.85
N ASN A 17 -11.13 -19.05 43.53
CA ASN A 17 -10.12 -18.15 42.95
C ASN A 17 -8.67 -18.51 43.34
N ILE A 18 -8.38 -19.81 43.46
CA ILE A 18 -7.04 -20.34 43.71
C ILE A 18 -6.49 -20.88 42.40
N LEU A 19 -5.39 -20.28 41.95
CA LEU A 19 -4.61 -20.79 40.82
C LEU A 19 -3.77 -21.99 41.29
N ARG A 20 -3.98 -23.13 40.63
CA ARG A 20 -3.28 -24.39 40.90
C ARG A 20 -2.59 -24.89 39.65
N PHE A 21 -1.49 -25.60 39.88
CA PHE A 21 -0.64 -26.15 38.83
C PHE A 21 -0.61 -27.68 38.91
N PHE A 22 -0.61 -28.33 37.75
CA PHE A 22 -0.52 -29.77 37.60
C PHE A 22 0.52 -30.10 36.53
N ASP A 23 1.49 -30.95 36.87
CA ASP A 23 2.42 -31.51 35.89
C ASP A 23 1.78 -32.72 35.22
N LEU A 24 1.86 -32.76 33.88
CA LEU A 24 1.30 -33.78 33.02
C LEU A 24 2.43 -34.72 32.58
N HIS A 25 2.43 -35.94 33.12
CA HIS A 25 3.28 -37.02 32.66
C HIS A 25 2.47 -37.98 31.76
N LYS A 26 3.14 -38.80 30.95
CA LYS A 26 2.49 -39.72 29.99
C LYS A 26 1.39 -40.60 30.63
N ASP A 27 1.61 -41.01 31.88
CA ASP A 27 0.74 -41.96 32.57
C ASP A 27 0.08 -41.40 33.84
N ASN A 28 0.45 -40.19 34.29
CA ASN A 28 -0.01 -39.63 35.58
C ASN A 28 -0.07 -38.10 35.57
N ILE A 29 -1.00 -37.54 36.34
CA ILE A 29 -1.12 -36.10 36.59
C ILE A 29 -0.79 -35.84 38.06
N SER A 30 0.22 -35.02 38.33
CA SER A 30 0.63 -34.68 39.69
C SER A 30 0.40 -33.21 40.00
N LYS A 31 -0.30 -32.91 41.11
CA LYS A 31 -0.49 -31.54 41.58
C LYS A 31 0.81 -30.96 42.14
N VAL A 32 1.17 -29.76 41.72
CA VAL A 32 2.31 -29.00 42.26
C VAL A 32 1.86 -28.17 43.46
N ALA A 33 1.85 -28.78 44.64
CA ALA A 33 1.27 -28.16 45.85
C ALA A 33 1.98 -26.87 46.32
N SER A 34 3.27 -26.69 45.99
CA SER A 34 4.07 -25.55 46.47
C SER A 34 3.82 -24.24 45.73
N MET A 35 2.96 -24.23 44.71
CA MET A 35 2.75 -23.09 43.81
C MET A 35 1.31 -22.55 43.83
N ASP A 36 0.48 -22.98 44.78
CA ASP A 36 -0.91 -22.51 44.87
C ASP A 36 -0.96 -21.01 45.17
N VAL A 37 -1.55 -20.21 44.27
CA VAL A 37 -1.72 -18.76 44.45
C VAL A 37 -3.18 -18.45 44.73
N LYS A 38 -3.45 -17.68 45.79
CA LYS A 38 -4.80 -17.30 46.21
C LYS A 38 -5.23 -15.98 45.57
N GLU A 39 -6.54 -15.76 45.50
CA GLU A 39 -7.16 -14.50 45.07
C GLU A 39 -6.76 -14.10 43.64
N VAL A 40 -6.72 -15.09 42.73
CA VAL A 40 -6.40 -14.88 41.31
C VAL A 40 -7.68 -14.68 40.52
N ALA A 41 -7.76 -13.54 39.81
CA ALA A 41 -8.90 -13.21 38.97
C ALA A 41 -8.76 -13.75 37.54
N ASP A 42 -7.54 -13.71 37.01
CA ASP A 42 -7.24 -14.10 35.63
C ASP A 42 -5.78 -14.53 35.50
N PHE A 43 -5.45 -15.34 34.50
CA PHE A 43 -4.08 -15.78 34.23
C PHE A 43 -3.85 -16.12 32.76
N LYS A 44 -2.57 -16.10 32.35
CA LYS A 44 -2.12 -16.47 31.02
C LYS A 44 -0.71 -17.04 31.05
N TRP A 45 -0.50 -18.19 30.42
CA TRP A 45 0.85 -18.73 30.20
C TRP A 45 1.66 -17.86 29.24
N ASP A 46 2.98 -17.82 29.42
CA ASP A 46 3.88 -17.27 28.41
C ASP A 46 3.85 -18.17 27.17
N GLU A 47 3.62 -17.56 26.00
CA GLU A 47 3.57 -18.25 24.72
C GLU A 47 4.96 -18.73 24.26
N GLU A 48 6.03 -18.18 24.82
CA GLU A 48 7.42 -18.46 24.41
C GLU A 48 8.23 -19.23 25.46
N GLN A 49 7.81 -19.24 26.73
CA GLN A 49 8.49 -19.92 27.84
C GLN A 49 7.55 -20.84 28.63
N ASP A 50 7.96 -22.10 28.82
CA ASP A 50 7.14 -23.10 29.51
C ASP A 50 6.99 -22.87 31.02
N ASP A 51 7.90 -22.11 31.63
CA ASP A 51 8.03 -21.94 33.08
C ASP A 51 7.47 -20.61 33.60
N SER A 52 6.93 -19.77 32.71
CA SER A 52 6.52 -18.41 33.01
C SER A 52 5.00 -18.24 32.84
N ILE A 53 4.34 -17.63 33.82
CA ILE A 53 2.89 -17.40 33.82
C ILE A 53 2.58 -16.03 34.42
N ALA A 54 1.70 -15.28 33.76
CA ALA A 54 1.19 -14.02 34.24
C ALA A 54 -0.16 -14.24 34.93
N TYR A 55 -0.41 -13.58 36.06
CA TYR A 55 -1.69 -13.66 36.74
C TYR A 55 -2.08 -12.33 37.39
N LEU A 56 -3.39 -12.09 37.49
CA LEU A 56 -3.97 -10.89 38.08
C LEU A 56 -4.49 -11.20 39.49
N SER A 57 -4.04 -10.43 40.49
CA SER A 57 -4.54 -10.51 41.86
C SER A 57 -4.63 -9.10 42.46
N LYS A 58 -5.76 -8.75 43.07
CA LYS A 58 -6.01 -7.44 43.71
C LYS A 58 -5.62 -6.23 42.84
N GLN A 59 -6.03 -6.21 41.57
CA GLN A 59 -5.68 -5.15 40.60
C GLN A 59 -4.16 -4.97 40.39
N LYS A 60 -3.39 -6.03 40.63
CA LYS A 60 -1.97 -6.09 40.33
C LYS A 60 -1.68 -7.28 39.45
N LEU A 61 -0.91 -7.03 38.41
CA LEU A 61 -0.34 -8.02 37.54
C LEU A 61 0.95 -8.55 38.15
N PHE A 62 1.02 -9.86 38.35
CA PHE A 62 2.20 -10.57 38.80
C PHE A 62 2.67 -11.53 37.71
N VAL A 63 3.97 -11.79 37.70
CA VAL A 63 4.58 -12.81 36.85
C VAL A 63 5.26 -13.82 37.75
N LEU A 64 4.93 -15.09 37.57
CA LEU A 64 5.56 -16.21 38.26
C LEU A 64 6.47 -16.91 37.25
N ARG A 65 7.76 -16.99 37.56
CA ARG A 65 8.74 -17.75 36.78
C ARG A 65 9.28 -18.90 37.63
N GLY A 66 8.96 -20.12 37.24
CA GLY A 66 9.24 -21.30 38.05
C GLY A 66 8.53 -21.19 39.41
N LYS A 67 9.28 -20.91 40.48
CA LYS A 67 8.76 -20.74 41.84
C LYS A 67 8.85 -19.31 42.37
N GLU A 68 9.47 -18.42 41.61
CA GLU A 68 9.71 -17.05 42.05
C GLU A 68 8.64 -16.11 41.49
N THR A 69 8.01 -15.34 42.36
CA THR A 69 7.03 -14.32 41.98
C THR A 69 7.73 -12.97 41.86
N GLU A 70 7.59 -12.33 40.70
CA GLU A 70 8.06 -10.96 40.49
C GLU A 70 7.21 -9.92 41.25
N GLU A 71 7.74 -8.71 41.39
CA GLU A 71 7.01 -7.59 42.00
C GLU A 71 5.79 -7.20 41.15
N GLY A 72 4.64 -7.08 41.81
CA GLY A 72 3.37 -6.78 41.16
C GLY A 72 3.32 -5.37 40.58
N ILE A 73 2.84 -5.26 39.34
CA ILE A 73 2.62 -4.01 38.61
C ILE A 73 1.13 -3.64 38.72
N SER A 74 0.79 -2.37 38.96
CA SER A 74 -0.62 -1.95 38.99
C SER A 74 -1.26 -2.21 37.63
N CYS A 75 -2.40 -2.90 37.62
CA CYS A 75 -3.10 -3.28 36.39
C CYS A 75 -4.61 -3.26 36.60
N GLU A 76 -5.30 -2.46 35.79
CA GLU A 76 -6.76 -2.33 35.81
C GLU A 76 -7.43 -3.11 34.66
N GLY A 77 -6.64 -3.69 33.75
CA GLY A 77 -7.11 -4.47 32.61
C GLY A 77 -7.10 -5.98 32.82
N TYR A 78 -7.75 -6.69 31.90
CA TYR A 78 -7.80 -8.15 31.82
C TYR A 78 -6.65 -8.67 30.95
N ILE A 79 -6.12 -9.86 31.25
CA ILE A 79 -4.95 -10.38 30.52
C ILE A 79 -5.39 -10.93 29.16
N CYS A 80 -4.65 -10.59 28.11
CA CYS A 80 -4.93 -11.06 26.75
C CYS A 80 -3.85 -12.01 26.24
N SER A 81 -2.58 -11.60 26.37
CA SER A 81 -1.45 -12.41 25.94
C SER A 81 -0.23 -12.13 26.80
N PHE A 82 0.64 -13.13 26.92
CA PHE A 82 1.97 -12.98 27.50
C PHE A 82 2.98 -13.54 26.51
N ARG A 83 3.78 -12.64 25.93
CA ARG A 83 4.75 -12.99 24.89
C ARG A 83 5.88 -11.98 24.86
N GLY A 84 7.09 -12.41 24.55
CA GLY A 84 8.19 -11.47 24.32
C GLY A 84 8.58 -10.68 25.57
N LEU A 85 8.42 -11.25 26.77
CA LEU A 85 8.62 -10.59 28.06
C LEU A 85 7.68 -9.39 28.32
N VAL A 86 6.53 -9.36 27.63
CA VAL A 86 5.50 -8.33 27.78
C VAL A 86 4.15 -9.00 27.99
N VAL A 87 3.42 -8.54 29.01
CA VAL A 87 2.03 -8.93 29.24
C VAL A 87 1.13 -7.85 28.67
N ARG A 88 0.29 -8.22 27.70
CA ARG A 88 -0.73 -7.34 27.14
C ARG A 88 -2.03 -7.50 27.90
N THR A 89 -2.58 -6.39 28.36
CA THR A 89 -3.86 -6.32 29.03
C THR A 89 -4.82 -5.36 28.33
N VAL A 90 -6.13 -5.55 28.54
CA VAL A 90 -7.18 -4.75 27.90
C VAL A 90 -8.16 -4.22 28.91
N LEU A 91 -8.45 -2.92 28.80
CA LEU A 91 -9.49 -2.24 29.57
C LEU A 91 -10.87 -2.53 28.97
N LEU A 92 -11.42 -3.72 29.25
CA LEU A 92 -12.71 -4.15 28.70
C LEU A 92 -13.87 -3.22 29.10
N ASP A 93 -13.85 -2.67 30.30
CA ASP A 93 -14.93 -1.79 30.80
C ASP A 93 -15.06 -0.50 29.95
N SER A 94 -13.94 -0.02 29.41
CA SER A 94 -13.93 1.13 28.50
C SER A 94 -14.16 0.72 27.04
N PHE A 95 -13.69 -0.47 26.66
CA PHE A 95 -13.78 -1.01 25.31
C PHE A 95 -15.19 -1.48 24.93
N LEU A 96 -15.98 -1.95 25.90
CA LEU A 96 -17.33 -2.50 25.66
C LEU A 96 -18.44 -1.45 25.74
N LEU A 97 -18.11 -0.17 25.88
CA LEU A 97 -19.09 0.91 25.92
C LEU A 97 -19.81 1.04 24.56
N PRO A 98 -21.15 1.20 24.54
CA PRO A 98 -21.89 1.44 23.31
C PRO A 98 -21.37 2.73 22.64
N ASN A 99 -21.02 2.64 21.36
CA ASN A 99 -20.41 3.71 20.54
C ASN A 99 -18.92 3.98 20.78
N SER A 100 -18.19 3.14 21.51
CA SER A 100 -16.73 3.20 21.52
C SER A 100 -16.16 2.71 20.18
N THR A 101 -15.19 3.45 19.64
CA THR A 101 -14.40 2.97 18.50
C THR A 101 -13.25 2.12 19.07
N PRO A 102 -12.92 0.97 18.45
CA PRO A 102 -11.81 0.15 18.91
C PRO A 102 -10.50 0.93 18.74
N ASP A 103 -9.96 1.44 19.84
CA ASP A 103 -8.72 2.22 19.88
C ASP A 103 -7.62 1.42 20.60
N ARG A 104 -6.38 1.55 20.11
CA ARG A 104 -5.19 0.95 20.72
C ARG A 104 -4.92 1.46 22.12
N ARG A 105 -5.49 2.61 22.51
CA ARG A 105 -5.39 3.17 23.87
C ARG A 105 -5.93 2.24 24.96
N PHE A 106 -6.83 1.32 24.60
CA PHE A 106 -7.37 0.34 25.54
C PHE A 106 -6.46 -0.89 25.74
N LEU A 107 -5.42 -1.05 24.90
CA LEU A 107 -4.40 -2.08 25.04
C LEU A 107 -3.23 -1.52 25.87
N ILE A 108 -2.90 -2.16 26.98
CA ILE A 108 -1.79 -1.78 27.84
C ILE A 108 -0.74 -2.89 27.81
N ASP A 109 0.48 -2.55 27.41
CA ASP A 109 1.61 -3.47 27.38
C ASP A 109 2.48 -3.23 28.62
N SER A 110 2.54 -4.23 29.51
CA SER A 110 3.33 -4.20 30.74
C SER A 110 4.60 -5.03 30.59
N GLU A 111 5.76 -4.38 30.67
CA GLU A 111 7.07 -5.04 30.61
C GLU A 111 7.41 -5.71 31.94
N ILE A 112 7.81 -6.98 31.89
CA ILE A 112 8.14 -7.74 33.10
C ILE A 112 9.51 -7.30 33.68
N LYS A 113 9.84 -7.72 34.91
CA LYS A 113 11.06 -7.28 35.61
C LYS A 113 12.34 -7.57 34.81
N SER A 114 12.39 -8.72 34.15
CA SER A 114 13.54 -9.12 33.34
C SER A 114 13.86 -8.12 32.21
N LEU A 115 12.86 -7.70 31.43
CA LEU A 115 13.03 -6.76 30.33
C LEU A 115 13.37 -5.35 30.86
N ARG A 116 12.69 -4.90 31.92
CA ARG A 116 12.97 -3.60 32.57
C ARG A 116 14.40 -3.52 33.10
N ASN A 117 14.86 -4.55 33.79
CA ASN A 117 16.23 -4.61 34.32
C ASN A 117 17.27 -4.54 33.21
N ALA A 118 17.10 -5.31 32.13
CA ALA A 118 18.00 -5.26 30.98
C ALA A 118 18.06 -3.85 30.36
N LYS A 119 16.92 -3.19 30.16
CA LYS A 119 16.86 -1.80 29.67
C LYS A 119 17.62 -0.84 30.58
N VAL A 120 17.36 -0.88 31.89
CA VAL A 120 18.05 -0.01 32.86
C VAL A 120 19.56 -0.24 32.87
N MET A 121 20.02 -1.50 32.76
CA MET A 121 21.46 -1.81 32.66
C MET A 121 22.07 -1.24 31.38
N LEU A 122 21.39 -1.40 30.25
CA LEU A 122 21.81 -0.87 28.96
C LEU A 122 21.85 0.66 28.97
N GLU A 123 20.83 1.33 29.50
CA GLU A 123 20.76 2.79 29.64
C GLU A 123 21.89 3.35 30.51
N ARG A 124 22.23 2.67 31.61
CA ARG A 124 23.34 3.04 32.51
C ARG A 124 24.75 2.76 31.96
N LEU A 125 24.87 2.46 30.66
CA LEU A 125 26.13 2.20 29.96
C LEU A 125 26.89 0.96 30.46
N LYS A 126 26.22 0.04 31.16
CA LYS A 126 26.85 -1.16 31.72
C LYS A 126 26.70 -2.37 30.79
N MET A 127 27.38 -2.33 29.65
CA MET A 127 27.24 -3.37 28.59
C MET A 127 27.63 -4.76 29.09
N GLU A 128 28.74 -4.90 29.81
CA GLU A 128 29.21 -6.20 30.31
C GLU A 128 28.23 -6.81 31.33
N GLU A 129 27.72 -6.00 32.27
CA GLU A 129 26.70 -6.45 33.23
C GLU A 129 25.41 -6.87 32.50
N ALA A 130 25.00 -6.12 31.47
CA ALA A 130 23.83 -6.45 30.66
C ALA A 130 24.03 -7.78 29.88
N VAL A 131 25.21 -8.00 29.28
CA VAL A 131 25.53 -9.27 28.60
C VAL A 131 25.43 -10.44 29.59
N GLN A 132 26.09 -10.34 30.75
CA GLN A 132 26.03 -11.39 31.77
C GLN A 132 24.62 -11.65 32.29
N PHE A 133 23.80 -10.59 32.43
CA PHE A 133 22.41 -10.71 32.84
C PHE A 133 21.57 -11.46 31.81
N ILE A 134 21.75 -11.15 30.52
CA ILE A 134 21.02 -11.77 29.41
C ILE A 134 21.49 -13.22 29.20
N GLU A 135 22.77 -13.53 29.39
CA GLU A 135 23.27 -14.92 29.35
C GLU A 135 22.64 -15.80 30.43
N LYS A 136 22.43 -15.24 31.63
CA LYS A 136 21.75 -15.94 32.73
C LYS A 136 20.24 -16.08 32.51
N ASN A 137 19.65 -15.19 31.71
CA ASN A 137 18.22 -15.15 31.42
C ASN A 137 17.99 -15.08 29.90
N PRO A 138 18.33 -16.14 29.14
CA PRO A 138 18.33 -16.07 27.68
C PRO A 138 16.92 -15.94 27.14
N HIS A 139 16.69 -14.91 26.32
CA HIS A 139 15.42 -14.69 25.63
C HIS A 139 15.66 -13.94 24.30
N PRO A 140 15.04 -14.33 23.17
CA PRO A 140 15.24 -13.67 21.88
C PRO A 140 15.04 -12.15 21.93
N ARG A 141 14.01 -11.69 22.63
CA ARG A 141 13.75 -10.25 22.84
C ARG A 141 14.90 -9.51 23.54
N LEU A 142 15.57 -10.13 24.51
CA LEU A 142 16.69 -9.51 25.22
C LEU A 142 17.94 -9.45 24.35
N TRP A 143 18.21 -10.51 23.59
CA TRP A 143 19.31 -10.50 22.62
C TRP A 143 19.07 -9.47 21.52
N SER A 144 17.83 -9.33 21.05
CA SER A 144 17.44 -8.30 20.09
C SER A 144 17.70 -6.90 20.65
N LEU A 145 17.27 -6.63 21.88
CA LEU A 145 17.53 -5.37 22.57
C LEU A 145 19.04 -5.08 22.73
N LEU A 146 19.82 -6.10 23.13
CA LEU A 146 21.27 -5.97 23.26
C LEU A 146 21.93 -5.64 21.91
N SER A 147 21.54 -6.35 20.84
CA SER A 147 22.07 -6.11 19.50
C SER A 147 21.77 -4.70 19.01
N GLU A 148 20.55 -4.20 19.24
CA GLU A 148 20.13 -2.85 18.87
C GLU A 148 20.98 -1.79 19.60
N VAL A 149 21.12 -1.91 20.92
CA VAL A 149 21.92 -0.96 21.71
C VAL A 149 23.41 -1.03 21.37
N ALA A 150 23.94 -2.23 21.15
CA ALA A 150 25.33 -2.43 20.77
C ALA A 150 25.64 -1.79 19.40
N LEU A 151 24.77 -1.98 18.41
CA LEU A 151 24.90 -1.34 17.09
C LEU A 151 24.86 0.19 17.19
N LEU A 152 23.91 0.75 17.96
CA LEU A 152 23.81 2.21 18.16
C LEU A 152 25.06 2.79 18.84
N ARG A 153 25.78 1.98 19.63
CA ARG A 153 27.04 2.35 20.30
C ARG A 153 28.28 2.07 19.46
N MET A 154 28.12 1.52 18.26
CA MET A 154 29.22 1.07 17.40
C MET A 154 30.05 -0.08 18.01
N ASP A 155 29.50 -0.79 18.99
CA ASP A 155 30.07 -2.03 19.53
C ASP A 155 29.64 -3.22 18.67
N ILE A 156 30.30 -3.35 17.53
CA ILE A 156 29.98 -4.39 16.54
C ILE A 156 30.25 -5.79 17.11
N THR A 157 31.23 -5.94 18.00
CA THR A 157 31.57 -7.22 18.63
C THR A 157 30.44 -7.76 19.50
N THR A 158 29.85 -6.91 20.35
CA THR A 158 28.72 -7.32 21.19
C THR A 158 27.45 -7.52 20.35
N ALA A 159 27.26 -6.73 19.29
CA ALA A 159 26.16 -6.92 18.35
C ALA A 159 26.25 -8.27 17.63
N GLU A 160 27.43 -8.63 17.09
CA GLU A 160 27.68 -9.94 16.48
C GLU A 160 27.40 -11.07 17.46
N TYR A 161 27.87 -10.95 18.71
CA TYR A 161 27.60 -11.95 19.74
C TYR A 161 26.10 -12.16 19.95
N ALA A 162 25.33 -11.07 20.07
CA ALA A 162 23.87 -11.13 20.21
C ALA A 162 23.19 -11.76 18.99
N PHE A 163 23.62 -11.44 17.76
CA PHE A 163 23.08 -12.04 16.54
C PHE A 163 23.39 -13.54 16.44
N VAL A 164 24.57 -13.99 16.88
CA VAL A 164 24.89 -15.43 16.98
C VAL A 164 23.90 -16.14 17.91
N LYS A 165 23.58 -15.55 19.06
CA LYS A 165 22.63 -16.12 20.03
C LYS A 165 21.19 -16.19 19.50
N MET A 166 20.82 -15.28 18.62
CA MET A 166 19.51 -15.29 17.95
C MET A 166 19.47 -16.14 16.68
N HIS A 167 20.60 -16.68 16.23
CA HIS A 167 20.73 -17.33 14.91
C HIS A 167 20.35 -16.41 13.74
N ASP A 168 20.56 -15.10 13.88
CA ASP A 168 20.24 -14.12 12.85
C ASP A 168 21.40 -13.94 11.87
N TYR A 169 21.35 -14.68 10.76
CA TYR A 169 22.35 -14.61 9.70
C TYR A 169 22.36 -13.25 8.97
N CYS A 170 21.22 -12.58 8.89
CA CYS A 170 21.11 -11.27 8.24
C CYS A 170 21.85 -10.21 9.06
N GLY A 171 21.64 -10.19 10.38
CA GLY A 171 22.39 -9.36 11.31
C GLY A 171 23.90 -9.58 11.25
N LEU A 172 24.35 -10.84 11.20
CA LEU A 172 25.78 -11.16 11.07
C LEU A 172 26.40 -10.68 9.76
N ARG A 173 25.70 -10.82 8.63
CA ARG A 173 26.16 -10.27 7.34
C ARG A 173 26.24 -8.75 7.38
N PHE A 174 25.29 -8.11 8.05
CA PHE A 174 25.28 -6.68 8.24
C PHE A 174 26.49 -6.20 9.06
N CYS A 175 26.81 -6.85 10.18
CA CYS A 175 28.00 -6.53 10.98
C CYS A 175 29.29 -6.58 10.14
N LYS A 176 29.48 -7.62 9.33
CA LYS A 176 30.62 -7.74 8.41
C LYS A 176 30.70 -6.58 7.41
N LYS A 177 29.58 -6.27 6.75
CA LYS A 177 29.49 -5.13 5.81
C LYS A 177 29.86 -3.80 6.49
N ILE A 178 29.36 -3.58 7.71
CA ILE A 178 29.61 -2.34 8.43
C ILE A 178 31.07 -2.18 8.85
N MET A 179 31.80 -3.28 9.08
CA MET A 179 33.24 -3.19 9.40
C MET A 179 34.07 -2.66 8.23
N GLU A 180 33.67 -2.90 6.98
CA GLU A 180 34.38 -2.45 5.78
C GLU A 180 34.25 -0.94 5.53
N ILE A 181 33.18 -0.32 6.05
CA ILE A 181 32.92 1.11 5.89
C ILE A 181 33.92 1.92 6.73
N GLN A 182 34.64 2.85 6.10
CA GLN A 182 35.62 3.70 6.77
C GLN A 182 34.98 4.94 7.41
N ASP A 183 34.03 5.57 6.71
CA ASP A 183 33.36 6.77 7.20
C ASP A 183 32.41 6.44 8.36
N LEU A 184 32.71 6.98 9.54
CA LEU A 184 31.95 6.74 10.77
C LEU A 184 30.51 7.26 10.69
N ASN A 185 30.28 8.40 10.03
CA ASN A 185 28.95 8.99 9.92
C ASN A 185 28.08 8.18 8.96
N TYR A 186 28.66 7.76 7.83
CA TYR A 186 27.99 6.85 6.93
C TYR A 186 27.71 5.49 7.59
N LYS A 187 28.64 4.97 8.39
CA LYS A 187 28.45 3.74 9.18
C LYS A 187 27.27 3.87 10.15
N LYS A 188 27.17 4.99 10.88
CA LYS A 188 26.04 5.28 11.78
C LYS A 188 24.71 5.39 11.02
N ALA A 189 24.70 6.01 9.84
CA ALA A 189 23.50 6.07 9.01
C ALA A 189 23.04 4.67 8.58
N GLU A 190 23.96 3.80 8.15
CA GLU A 190 23.64 2.40 7.81
C GLU A 190 23.12 1.60 9.03
N VAL A 191 23.62 1.86 10.25
CA VAL A 191 23.04 1.30 11.48
C VAL A 191 21.59 1.73 11.66
N PHE A 192 21.30 3.03 11.54
CA PHE A 192 19.93 3.53 11.67
C PHE A 192 18.99 2.92 10.63
N ILE A 193 19.44 2.76 9.38
CA ILE A 193 18.68 2.10 8.32
C ILE A 193 18.39 0.64 8.69
N HIS A 194 19.40 -0.11 9.16
CA HIS A 194 19.23 -1.51 9.55
C HIS A 194 18.22 -1.69 10.70
N LEU A 195 18.17 -0.72 11.62
CA LEU A 195 17.22 -0.72 12.74
C LEU A 195 15.84 -0.16 12.37
N GLY A 196 15.60 0.16 11.09
CA GLY A 196 14.34 0.77 10.63
C GLY A 196 14.14 2.23 11.06
N ARG A 197 15.17 2.88 11.62
CA ARG A 197 15.16 4.29 12.06
C ARG A 197 15.54 5.22 10.91
N VAL A 198 14.78 5.12 9.82
CA VAL A 198 15.03 5.85 8.56
C VAL A 198 15.11 7.36 8.77
N ASN A 199 14.23 7.92 9.61
CA ASN A 199 14.22 9.36 9.91
C ASN A 199 15.50 9.84 10.61
N ASP A 200 16.07 9.03 11.50
CA ASP A 200 17.31 9.39 12.21
C ASP A 200 18.52 9.27 11.26
N ALA A 201 18.52 8.27 10.37
CA ALA A 201 19.52 8.15 9.31
C ALA A 201 19.48 9.36 8.37
N GLU A 202 18.28 9.80 7.95
CA GLU A 202 18.10 10.93 7.05
C GLU A 202 18.63 12.23 7.67
N LYS A 203 18.28 12.52 8.92
CA LYS A 203 18.79 13.71 9.64
C LYS A 203 20.31 13.73 9.67
N LEU A 204 20.92 12.60 10.03
CA LEU A 204 22.38 12.48 10.09
C LEU A 204 23.02 12.73 8.71
N LEU A 205 22.46 12.18 7.63
CA LEU A 205 22.98 12.36 6.28
C LEU A 205 22.83 13.80 5.78
N ILE A 206 21.70 14.45 6.09
CA ILE A 206 21.47 15.86 5.75
C ILE A 206 22.42 16.79 6.52
N GLU A 207 22.65 16.55 7.81
CA GLU A 207 23.60 17.31 8.63
C GLU A 207 25.06 17.20 8.12
N GLN A 208 25.39 16.13 7.39
CA GLN A 208 26.69 15.93 6.75
C GLN A 208 26.75 16.44 5.31
N ASP A 209 25.73 17.16 4.84
CA ASP A 209 25.57 17.62 3.45
C ASP A 209 25.57 16.47 2.42
N ARG A 210 25.29 15.23 2.84
CA ARG A 210 25.22 14.01 2.01
C ARG A 210 23.79 13.66 1.61
N ARG A 211 23.10 14.62 0.97
CA ARG A 211 21.71 14.43 0.50
C ARG A 211 21.60 13.35 -0.58
N ASP A 212 22.64 13.19 -1.41
CA ASP A 212 22.78 12.12 -2.40
C ASP A 212 22.51 10.74 -1.76
N LEU A 213 23.16 10.45 -0.64
CA LEU A 213 22.99 9.20 0.08
C LEU A 213 21.61 9.07 0.73
N ALA A 214 21.03 10.18 1.21
CA ALA A 214 19.68 10.17 1.76
C ALA A 214 18.64 9.84 0.67
N ILE A 215 18.80 10.38 -0.54
CA ILE A 215 17.96 10.06 -1.69
C ILE A 215 18.09 8.57 -2.05
N ASP A 216 19.32 8.06 -2.21
CA ASP A 216 19.56 6.65 -2.54
C ASP A 216 19.01 5.70 -1.47
N MET A 217 19.07 6.11 -0.21
CA MET A 217 18.47 5.37 0.90
C MET A 217 16.95 5.29 0.78
N HIS A 218 16.26 6.41 0.59
CA HIS A 218 14.80 6.41 0.45
C HIS A 218 14.33 5.68 -0.82
N LYS A 219 15.13 5.69 -1.89
CA LYS A 219 14.88 4.86 -3.08
C LYS A 219 14.87 3.36 -2.74
N LYS A 220 15.84 2.90 -1.94
CA LYS A 220 15.90 1.49 -1.50
C LYS A 220 14.73 1.10 -0.58
N CYS A 221 14.20 2.06 0.17
CA CYS A 221 13.03 1.88 1.04
C CYS A 221 11.69 2.07 0.31
N ASP A 222 11.69 2.34 -1.00
CA ASP A 222 10.49 2.62 -1.81
C ASP A 222 9.70 3.87 -1.33
N GLU A 223 10.36 4.78 -0.62
CA GLU A 223 9.77 6.00 -0.05
C GLU A 223 9.82 7.18 -1.05
N TRP A 224 9.23 7.00 -2.22
CA TRP A 224 9.32 7.95 -3.34
C TRP A 224 8.77 9.34 -3.04
N SER A 225 7.76 9.44 -2.16
CA SER A 225 7.25 10.74 -1.72
C SER A 225 8.30 11.56 -0.96
N ARG A 226 9.18 10.90 -0.20
CA ARG A 226 10.28 11.57 0.49
C ARG A 226 11.40 11.93 -0.49
N VAL A 227 11.74 11.02 -1.40
CA VAL A 227 12.69 11.26 -2.50
C VAL A 227 12.30 12.53 -3.27
N LEU A 228 11.04 12.63 -3.72
CA LEU A 228 10.57 13.78 -4.48
C LEU A 228 10.75 15.10 -3.72
N ARG A 229 10.48 15.12 -2.40
CA ARG A 229 10.72 16.31 -1.56
C ARG A 229 12.19 16.67 -1.49
N LEU A 230 13.08 15.69 -1.29
CA LEU A 230 14.52 15.93 -1.16
C LEU A 230 15.14 16.46 -2.47
N VAL A 231 14.74 15.88 -3.61
CA VAL A 231 15.18 16.32 -4.94
C VAL A 231 14.64 17.70 -5.27
N SER A 232 13.39 18.02 -4.89
CA SER A 232 12.78 19.33 -5.19
C SER A 232 13.40 20.51 -4.43
N ILE A 233 14.15 20.26 -3.37
CA ILE A 233 14.82 21.31 -2.57
C ILE A 233 16.13 21.75 -3.24
N SER A 234 16.74 20.94 -4.10
CA SER A 234 17.90 21.35 -4.90
C SER A 234 17.49 21.79 -6.30
N SER A 235 18.17 22.82 -6.80
CA SER A 235 17.94 23.39 -8.13
C SER A 235 19.19 23.24 -9.00
N ASN A 236 19.65 21.99 -9.19
CA ASN A 236 20.72 21.66 -10.13
C ASN A 236 20.16 20.93 -11.36
N ALA A 237 20.75 21.14 -12.54
CA ALA A 237 20.29 20.52 -13.80
C ALA A 237 20.37 18.97 -13.80
N THR A 238 21.19 18.37 -12.94
CA THR A 238 21.26 16.91 -12.74
C THR A 238 20.03 16.36 -12.01
N ASP A 239 19.32 17.21 -11.25
CA ASP A 239 18.18 16.84 -10.42
C ASP A 239 16.91 16.61 -11.25
N ASP A 240 16.83 17.16 -12.46
CA ASP A 240 15.63 17.04 -13.31
C ASP A 240 15.31 15.58 -13.67
N LYS A 241 16.34 14.76 -13.96
CA LYS A 241 16.14 13.34 -14.24
C LYS A 241 15.66 12.58 -13.00
N GLN A 242 16.26 12.85 -11.84
CA GLN A 242 15.85 12.23 -10.58
C GLN A 242 14.45 12.68 -10.16
N LYS A 243 14.08 13.92 -10.46
CA LYS A 243 12.76 14.48 -10.20
C LYS A 243 11.69 13.82 -11.06
N ILE A 244 11.95 13.63 -12.36
CA ILE A 244 11.05 12.92 -13.27
C ILE A 244 10.86 11.47 -12.80
N GLU A 245 11.95 10.78 -12.44
CA GLU A 245 11.91 9.43 -11.89
C GLU A 245 11.07 9.37 -10.61
N ALA A 246 11.30 10.30 -9.67
CA ALA A 246 10.53 10.37 -8.43
C ALA A 246 9.05 10.67 -8.66
N LEU A 247 8.72 11.61 -9.55
CA LEU A 247 7.35 11.93 -9.93
C LEU A 247 6.63 10.73 -10.54
N LYS A 248 7.31 10.00 -11.44
CA LYS A 248 6.76 8.78 -12.04
C LYS A 248 6.43 7.73 -10.98
N ASN A 249 7.35 7.43 -10.07
CA ASN A 249 7.12 6.40 -9.04
C ASN A 249 6.07 6.83 -8.01
N VAL A 250 5.98 8.12 -7.67
CA VAL A 250 4.87 8.64 -6.86
C VAL A 250 3.54 8.48 -7.61
N ALA A 251 3.51 8.78 -8.91
CA ALA A 251 2.31 8.59 -9.72
C ALA A 251 1.91 7.11 -9.83
N ASP A 252 2.86 6.20 -10.04
CA ASP A 252 2.64 4.73 -10.03
C ASP A 252 2.02 4.29 -8.70
N TYR A 253 2.55 4.77 -7.57
CA TYR A 253 2.01 4.49 -6.24
C TYR A 253 0.56 4.96 -6.03
N HIS A 254 0.20 6.13 -6.58
CA HIS A 254 -1.18 6.62 -6.56
C HIS A 254 -2.09 5.83 -7.51
N ARG A 255 -1.59 5.50 -8.70
CA ARG A 255 -2.29 4.69 -9.71
C ARG A 255 -2.66 3.33 -9.17
N ASP A 256 -1.71 2.64 -8.53
CA ASP A 256 -1.93 1.28 -7.98
C ASP A 256 -2.99 1.26 -6.87
N ARG A 257 -3.32 2.42 -6.28
CA ARG A 257 -4.41 2.61 -5.32
C ARG A 257 -5.66 3.26 -5.91
N GLN A 258 -5.75 3.34 -7.23
CA GLN A 258 -6.87 3.92 -7.96
C GLN A 258 -7.13 5.39 -7.61
N ARG A 259 -6.10 6.10 -7.14
CA ARG A 259 -6.13 7.55 -6.91
C ARG A 259 -5.74 8.26 -8.20
N TRP A 260 -6.62 8.16 -9.19
CA TRP A 260 -6.34 8.53 -10.58
C TRP A 260 -6.05 10.01 -10.76
N LYS A 261 -6.70 10.88 -9.97
CA LYS A 261 -6.51 12.32 -10.05
C LYS A 261 -5.11 12.73 -9.61
N GLU A 262 -4.69 12.26 -8.44
CA GLU A 262 -3.34 12.53 -7.93
C GLU A 262 -2.26 11.89 -8.82
N ALA A 263 -2.54 10.71 -9.38
CA ALA A 263 -1.64 10.08 -10.35
C ALA A 263 -1.49 10.93 -11.62
N ALA A 264 -2.59 11.46 -12.17
CA ALA A 264 -2.58 12.33 -13.34
C ALA A 264 -1.74 13.59 -13.09
N ASP A 265 -1.95 14.28 -11.97
CA ASP A 265 -1.19 15.48 -11.61
C ASP A 265 0.33 15.21 -11.60
N HIS A 266 0.75 14.08 -11.04
CA HIS A 266 2.17 13.70 -11.00
C HIS A 266 2.72 13.22 -12.34
N TYR A 267 1.95 12.49 -13.16
CA TYR A 267 2.38 12.09 -14.50
C TYR A 267 2.49 13.26 -15.48
N GLU A 268 1.61 14.27 -15.37
CA GLU A 268 1.71 15.49 -16.16
C GLU A 268 3.01 16.24 -15.84
N LEU A 269 3.33 16.39 -14.55
CA LEU A 269 4.60 16.99 -14.13
C LEU A 269 5.83 16.17 -14.55
N ALA A 270 5.71 14.85 -14.61
CA ALA A 270 6.78 13.96 -15.07
C ALA A 270 6.95 13.96 -16.60
N GLY A 271 5.99 14.50 -17.36
CA GLY A 271 5.94 14.41 -18.81
C GLY A 271 5.66 13.00 -19.34
N ASN A 272 5.09 12.11 -18.51
CA ASN A 272 4.76 10.74 -18.90
C ASN A 272 3.34 10.68 -19.49
N LEU A 273 3.24 11.03 -20.77
CA LEU A 273 1.95 11.23 -21.45
C LEU A 273 1.14 9.95 -21.61
N ASP A 274 1.79 8.80 -21.80
CA ASP A 274 1.12 7.50 -21.96
C ASP A 274 0.33 7.13 -20.70
N GLN A 275 0.96 7.27 -19.53
CA GLN A 275 0.31 6.96 -18.26
C GLN A 275 -0.70 8.05 -17.87
N LEU A 276 -0.46 9.30 -18.25
CA LEU A 276 -1.42 10.39 -18.07
C LEU A 276 -2.72 10.12 -18.84
N MET A 277 -2.63 9.66 -20.09
CA MET A 277 -3.80 9.24 -20.88
C MET A 277 -4.62 8.18 -20.15
N ILE A 278 -3.97 7.13 -19.63
CA ILE A 278 -4.62 6.07 -18.85
C ILE A 278 -5.33 6.65 -17.62
N CYS A 279 -4.71 7.60 -16.92
CA CYS A 279 -5.34 8.25 -15.77
C CYS A 279 -6.58 9.05 -16.17
N TYR A 280 -6.54 9.80 -17.28
CA TYR A 280 -7.71 10.52 -17.77
C TYR A 280 -8.84 9.59 -18.21
N ILE A 281 -8.54 8.42 -18.80
CA ILE A 281 -9.54 7.41 -19.12
C ILE A 281 -10.28 6.96 -17.86
N HIS A 282 -9.55 6.62 -16.79
CA HIS A 282 -10.16 6.18 -15.54
C HIS A 282 -10.93 7.27 -14.78
N LEU A 283 -10.67 8.55 -15.09
CA LEU A 283 -11.39 9.70 -14.56
C LEU A 283 -12.58 10.12 -15.42
N ASP A 284 -12.78 9.49 -16.59
CA ASP A 284 -13.68 9.97 -17.65
C ASP A 284 -13.42 11.44 -18.03
N ASP A 285 -12.16 11.90 -17.92
CA ASP A 285 -11.76 13.28 -18.21
C ASP A 285 -11.41 13.46 -19.70
N PHE A 286 -12.46 13.53 -20.52
CA PHE A 286 -12.34 13.75 -21.95
C PHE A 286 -11.77 15.14 -22.31
N TYR A 287 -11.92 16.12 -21.42
CA TYR A 287 -11.35 17.46 -21.62
C TYR A 287 -9.82 17.43 -21.44
N GLY A 288 -9.33 16.73 -20.41
CA GLY A 288 -7.91 16.44 -20.22
C GLY A 288 -7.30 15.73 -21.42
N LEU A 289 -7.99 14.71 -21.96
CA LEU A 289 -7.56 13.99 -23.16
C LEU A 289 -7.50 14.87 -24.41
N GLU A 290 -8.48 15.76 -24.61
CA GLU A 290 -8.47 16.68 -25.75
C GLU A 290 -7.31 17.68 -25.68
N ASN A 291 -7.03 18.20 -24.47
CA ASN A 291 -5.89 19.07 -24.25
C ASN A 291 -4.56 18.34 -24.43
N LEU A 292 -4.48 17.07 -23.99
CA LEU A 292 -3.32 16.21 -24.22
C LEU A 292 -3.10 16.01 -25.73
N ALA A 293 -4.15 15.65 -26.47
CA ALA A 293 -4.08 15.46 -27.93
C ALA A 293 -3.57 16.71 -28.64
N LYS A 294 -4.00 17.91 -28.23
CA LYS A 294 -3.54 19.20 -28.80
C LYS A 294 -2.05 19.47 -28.54
N LYS A 295 -1.48 18.96 -27.44
CA LYS A 295 -0.05 19.13 -27.10
C LYS A 295 0.85 18.14 -27.86
N LEU A 296 0.32 17.02 -28.34
CA LEU A 296 1.08 16.00 -29.06
C LEU A 296 1.43 16.46 -30.48
N PRO A 297 2.59 16.05 -31.02
CA PRO A 297 2.94 16.29 -32.41
C PRO A 297 2.05 15.48 -33.37
N ASP A 298 2.00 15.91 -34.63
CA ASP A 298 1.29 15.15 -35.67
C ASP A 298 2.02 13.82 -35.94
N TYR A 299 1.25 12.79 -36.32
CA TYR A 299 1.73 11.41 -36.52
C TYR A 299 2.26 10.69 -35.26
N ASP A 300 1.98 11.20 -34.06
CA ASP A 300 2.31 10.51 -32.81
C ASP A 300 1.45 9.24 -32.61
N ILE A 301 2.07 8.17 -32.13
CA ILE A 301 1.40 6.90 -31.82
C ILE A 301 0.35 7.10 -30.73
N LEU A 302 0.65 7.93 -29.72
CA LEU A 302 -0.27 8.22 -28.64
C LEU A 302 -1.51 8.97 -29.14
N LEU A 303 -1.36 9.81 -30.17
CA LEU A 303 -2.48 10.54 -30.77
C LEU A 303 -3.47 9.60 -31.47
N THR A 304 -2.99 8.53 -32.11
CA THR A 304 -3.85 7.46 -32.66
C THR A 304 -4.60 6.72 -31.55
N GLN A 305 -3.93 6.39 -30.43
CA GLN A 305 -4.60 5.72 -29.30
C GLN A 305 -5.71 6.59 -28.68
N ILE A 306 -5.46 7.90 -28.54
CA ILE A 306 -6.47 8.85 -28.09
C ILE A 306 -7.63 8.94 -29.10
N ALA A 307 -7.35 8.86 -30.41
CA ALA A 307 -8.37 8.85 -31.44
C ALA A 307 -9.30 7.63 -31.34
N ASP A 308 -8.72 6.43 -31.20
CA ASP A 308 -9.47 5.19 -31.00
C ASP A 308 -10.35 5.24 -29.75
N LEU A 309 -9.80 5.80 -28.66
CA LEU A 309 -10.55 6.02 -27.43
C LEU A 309 -11.75 6.94 -27.66
N PHE A 310 -11.54 8.12 -28.26
CA PHE A 310 -12.63 9.04 -28.58
C PHE A 310 -13.69 8.39 -29.47
N ALA A 311 -13.29 7.59 -30.46
CA ALA A 311 -14.21 6.85 -31.31
C ALA A 311 -15.05 5.85 -30.50
N SER A 312 -14.42 5.06 -29.63
CA SER A 312 -15.10 4.10 -28.76
C SER A 312 -16.05 4.76 -27.75
N SER A 313 -15.75 5.98 -27.31
CA SER A 313 -16.59 6.79 -26.40
C SER A 313 -17.67 7.60 -27.13
N GLY A 314 -17.76 7.51 -28.46
CA GLY A 314 -18.77 8.22 -29.27
C GLY A 314 -18.44 9.69 -29.59
N LEU A 315 -17.25 10.16 -29.24
CA LEU A 315 -16.77 11.52 -29.48
C LEU A 315 -16.21 11.65 -30.90
N CYS A 316 -17.11 11.57 -31.88
CA CYS A 316 -16.78 11.53 -33.31
C CYS A 316 -15.91 12.71 -33.77
N GLU A 317 -16.17 13.92 -33.27
CA GLU A 317 -15.44 15.11 -33.73
C GLU A 317 -13.97 15.07 -33.31
N ASN A 318 -13.72 14.75 -32.04
CA ASN A 318 -12.40 14.66 -31.45
C ASN A 318 -11.61 13.51 -32.08
N ALA A 319 -12.24 12.35 -32.28
CA ALA A 319 -11.64 11.20 -32.94
C ALA A 319 -11.16 11.54 -34.37
N VAL A 320 -12.06 12.12 -35.18
CA VAL A 320 -11.75 12.56 -36.57
C VAL A 320 -10.58 13.53 -36.60
N GLN A 321 -10.58 14.53 -35.73
CA GLN A 321 -9.47 15.50 -35.67
C GLN A 321 -8.13 14.82 -35.38
N CYS A 322 -8.11 13.86 -34.45
CA CYS A 322 -6.89 13.13 -34.11
C CYS A 322 -6.44 12.22 -35.28
N PHE A 323 -7.34 11.44 -35.87
CA PHE A 323 -7.03 10.59 -37.02
C PHE A 323 -6.51 11.36 -38.24
N LEU A 324 -7.11 12.52 -38.54
CA LEU A 324 -6.65 13.37 -39.64
C LEU A 324 -5.23 13.89 -39.41
N ARG A 325 -4.89 14.27 -38.18
CA ARG A 325 -3.53 14.69 -37.80
C ARG A 325 -2.51 13.56 -37.86
N CYS A 326 -2.96 12.30 -37.74
CA CYS A 326 -2.13 11.12 -37.98
C CYS A 326 -2.10 10.68 -39.46
N GLY A 327 -2.79 11.39 -40.37
CA GLY A 327 -2.91 11.00 -41.78
C GLY A 327 -3.79 9.76 -42.01
N GLN A 328 -4.53 9.31 -41.00
CA GLN A 328 -5.41 8.14 -41.00
C GLN A 328 -6.82 8.51 -41.48
N ILE A 329 -6.91 8.89 -42.75
CA ILE A 329 -8.14 9.44 -43.34
C ILE A 329 -9.22 8.35 -43.50
N ALA A 330 -8.82 7.10 -43.77
CA ALA A 330 -9.76 5.98 -43.91
C ALA A 330 -10.44 5.67 -42.56
N GLU A 331 -9.67 5.62 -41.48
CA GLU A 331 -10.11 5.38 -40.12
C GLU A 331 -11.01 6.52 -39.61
N SER A 332 -10.66 7.76 -39.96
CA SER A 332 -11.52 8.92 -39.71
C SER A 332 -12.90 8.79 -40.38
N LEU A 333 -12.95 8.33 -41.64
CA LEU A 333 -14.20 8.14 -42.36
C LEU A 333 -15.02 6.99 -41.76
N ASP A 334 -14.38 5.86 -41.49
CA ASP A 334 -15.00 4.69 -40.90
C ASP A 334 -15.58 5.03 -39.50
N THR A 335 -14.89 5.86 -38.72
CA THR A 335 -15.39 6.36 -37.43
C THR A 335 -16.67 7.20 -37.59
N CYS A 336 -16.72 8.11 -38.57
CA CYS A 336 -17.94 8.88 -38.83
C CYS A 336 -19.12 7.99 -39.23
N VAL A 337 -18.87 6.96 -40.04
CA VAL A 337 -19.88 5.99 -40.45
C VAL A 337 -20.39 5.19 -39.25
N GLN A 338 -19.46 4.65 -38.44
CA GLN A 338 -19.80 3.86 -37.24
C GLN A 338 -20.61 4.68 -36.21
N LEU A 339 -20.27 5.94 -36.02
CA LEU A 339 -20.95 6.84 -35.08
C LEU A 339 -22.16 7.58 -35.71
N ASN A 340 -22.59 7.17 -36.91
CA ASN A 340 -23.72 7.76 -37.62
C ASN A 340 -23.62 9.28 -37.87
N ASN A 341 -22.40 9.82 -37.94
CA ASN A 341 -22.11 11.23 -38.22
C ASN A 341 -21.93 11.47 -39.73
N TRP A 342 -23.03 11.29 -40.46
CA TRP A 342 -23.05 11.29 -41.93
C TRP A 342 -22.73 12.65 -42.55
N ASP A 343 -23.07 13.76 -41.88
CA ASP A 343 -22.75 15.11 -42.33
C ASP A 343 -21.22 15.27 -42.50
N LYS A 344 -20.45 14.81 -41.50
CA LYS A 344 -18.98 14.82 -41.54
C LYS A 344 -18.41 13.77 -42.47
N ALA A 345 -18.98 12.57 -42.53
CA ALA A 345 -18.52 11.52 -43.45
C ALA A 345 -18.55 11.98 -44.92
N VAL A 346 -19.65 12.65 -45.33
CA VAL A 346 -19.80 13.19 -46.69
C VAL A 346 -18.82 14.35 -46.93
N ALA A 347 -18.64 15.24 -45.95
CA ALA A 347 -17.66 16.31 -46.04
C ALA A 347 -16.23 15.77 -46.24
N LEU A 348 -15.81 14.81 -45.41
CA LEU A 348 -14.48 14.18 -45.46
C LEU A 348 -14.23 13.43 -46.78
N SER A 349 -15.24 12.69 -47.28
CA SER A 349 -15.14 11.98 -48.55
C SER A 349 -14.97 12.94 -49.73
N ARG A 350 -15.68 14.07 -49.73
CA ARG A 350 -15.56 15.11 -50.76
C ARG A 350 -14.21 15.83 -50.71
N THR A 351 -13.68 16.11 -49.52
CA THR A 351 -12.41 16.83 -49.38
C THR A 351 -11.20 15.95 -49.72
N HIS A 352 -11.26 14.65 -49.46
CA HIS A 352 -10.13 13.73 -49.63
C HIS A 352 -10.32 12.68 -50.75
N ASN A 353 -11.38 12.79 -51.57
CA ASN A 353 -11.72 11.83 -52.64
C ASN A 353 -11.71 10.35 -52.18
N LEU A 354 -12.32 10.08 -51.04
CA LEU A 354 -12.38 8.73 -50.45
C LEU A 354 -13.55 7.92 -51.03
N ARG A 355 -13.68 6.66 -50.61
CA ARG A 355 -14.76 5.70 -50.93
C ARG A 355 -16.11 6.39 -51.15
N ASP A 356 -16.90 5.81 -52.06
CA ASP A 356 -18.23 6.30 -52.43
C ASP A 356 -19.21 6.21 -51.25
N VAL A 357 -19.21 7.24 -50.39
CA VAL A 357 -20.05 7.32 -49.17
C VAL A 357 -21.53 7.18 -49.53
N ASP A 358 -21.91 7.57 -50.75
CA ASP A 358 -23.25 7.43 -51.29
C ASP A 358 -23.72 5.97 -51.38
N VAL A 359 -22.80 5.03 -51.63
CA VAL A 359 -23.08 3.59 -51.62
C VAL A 359 -23.27 3.07 -50.21
N LEU A 360 -22.49 3.58 -49.24
CA LEU A 360 -22.60 3.19 -47.83
C LEU A 360 -23.92 3.69 -47.21
N VAL A 361 -24.28 4.95 -47.45
CA VAL A 361 -25.58 5.53 -47.06
C VAL A 361 -26.72 4.71 -47.65
N GLY A 362 -26.65 4.34 -48.93
CA GLY A 362 -27.68 3.55 -49.60
C GLY A 362 -27.84 2.14 -49.04
N LYS A 363 -26.77 1.49 -48.58
CA LYS A 363 -26.84 0.18 -47.89
C LYS A 363 -27.50 0.31 -46.51
N TYR A 364 -27.06 1.29 -45.72
CA TYR A 364 -27.58 1.49 -44.37
C TYR A 364 -29.08 1.86 -44.36
N VAL A 365 -29.53 2.67 -45.33
CA VAL A 365 -30.96 2.98 -45.50
C VAL A 365 -31.80 1.75 -45.85
N LYS A 366 -31.27 0.82 -46.65
CA LYS A 366 -32.01 -0.41 -46.98
C LYS A 366 -32.28 -1.27 -45.74
N GLU A 367 -31.34 -1.33 -44.81
CA GLU A 367 -31.49 -2.02 -43.52
C GLU A 367 -32.50 -1.29 -42.59
N LEU A 368 -32.59 0.04 -42.69
CA LEU A 368 -33.56 0.83 -41.91
C LEU A 368 -35.00 0.76 -42.44
N ASN A 369 -35.22 0.45 -43.71
CA ASN A 369 -36.54 0.56 -44.36
C ASN A 369 -37.53 -0.60 -44.07
N GLU A 370 -37.28 -1.43 -43.05
CA GLU A 370 -38.14 -2.57 -42.71
C GLU A 370 -39.43 -2.20 -41.95
N SER A 371 -39.58 -0.94 -41.46
CA SER A 371 -40.80 -0.47 -40.80
C SER A 371 -41.13 1.01 -41.11
N SER A 372 -42.40 1.39 -40.95
CA SER A 372 -42.90 2.76 -41.19
C SER A 372 -42.23 3.80 -40.28
N GLU A 373 -42.02 3.48 -39.00
CA GLU A 373 -41.33 4.37 -38.05
C GLU A 373 -39.84 4.58 -38.40
N ARG A 374 -39.16 3.54 -38.90
CA ARG A 374 -37.75 3.61 -39.31
C ARG A 374 -37.56 4.30 -40.67
N SER A 375 -38.62 4.42 -41.47
CA SER A 375 -38.60 5.16 -42.73
C SER A 375 -38.36 6.67 -42.50
N LEU A 376 -38.83 7.24 -41.38
CA LEU A 376 -38.53 8.63 -41.01
C LEU A 376 -37.06 8.81 -40.62
N ALA A 377 -36.45 7.81 -39.97
CA ALA A 377 -35.01 7.81 -39.65
C ALA A 377 -34.16 7.77 -40.93
N ALA A 378 -34.58 6.99 -41.94
CA ALA A 378 -33.93 6.98 -43.26
C ALA A 378 -34.00 8.34 -43.98
N VAL A 379 -35.13 9.05 -43.87
CA VAL A 379 -35.28 10.41 -44.41
C VAL A 379 -34.33 11.40 -43.72
N GLN A 380 -34.25 11.34 -42.39
CA GLN A 380 -33.31 12.18 -41.63
C GLN A 380 -31.85 11.89 -41.99
N LEU A 381 -31.52 10.62 -42.24
CA LEU A 381 -30.19 10.19 -42.64
C LEU A 381 -29.81 10.68 -44.04
N TYR A 382 -30.71 10.56 -45.03
CA TYR A 382 -30.49 11.15 -46.35
C TYR A 382 -30.37 12.67 -46.30
N ARG A 383 -31.14 13.33 -45.42
CA ARG A 383 -31.00 14.78 -45.20
C ARG A 383 -29.61 15.14 -44.69
N ARG A 384 -29.08 14.42 -43.70
CA ARG A 384 -27.71 14.61 -43.15
C ARG A 384 -26.62 14.27 -44.16
N ALA A 385 -26.84 13.26 -44.99
CA ALA A 385 -25.92 12.95 -46.09
C ALA A 385 -26.00 13.97 -47.27
N GLY A 386 -26.87 15.00 -47.19
CA GLY A 386 -27.06 15.99 -48.26
C GLY A 386 -27.85 15.48 -49.48
N ARG A 387 -28.50 14.31 -49.39
CA ARG A 387 -29.27 13.65 -50.45
C ARG A 387 -30.77 13.90 -50.30
N PHE A 388 -31.17 15.16 -50.44
CA PHE A 388 -32.55 15.59 -50.23
C PHE A 388 -33.56 14.88 -51.14
N LEU A 389 -33.20 14.60 -52.40
CA LEU A 389 -34.09 13.95 -53.37
C LEU A 389 -34.46 12.52 -52.96
N ASP A 390 -33.50 11.76 -52.43
CA ASP A 390 -33.75 10.38 -52.00
C ASP A 390 -34.55 10.32 -50.69
N GLY A 391 -34.35 11.30 -49.80
CA GLY A 391 -35.21 11.50 -48.63
C GLY A 391 -36.66 11.79 -49.02
N VAL A 392 -36.88 12.69 -49.99
CA VAL A 392 -38.24 13.02 -50.49
C VAL A 392 -38.95 11.80 -51.07
N ARG A 393 -38.23 10.92 -51.79
CA ARG A 393 -38.80 9.68 -52.33
C ARG A 393 -39.34 8.76 -51.24
N ILE A 394 -38.62 8.61 -50.12
CA ILE A 394 -39.08 7.78 -48.99
C ILE A 394 -40.31 8.41 -48.34
N VAL A 395 -40.31 9.73 -48.09
CA VAL A 395 -41.49 10.44 -47.55
C VAL A 395 -42.72 10.19 -48.44
N TYR A 396 -42.56 10.35 -49.75
CA TYR A 396 -43.63 10.10 -50.72
C TYR A 396 -44.20 8.67 -50.60
N MET A 397 -43.34 7.66 -50.52
CA MET A 397 -43.76 6.26 -50.37
C MET A 397 -44.50 6.01 -49.05
N VAL A 398 -44.03 6.55 -47.93
CA VAL A 398 -44.70 6.42 -46.63
C VAL A 398 -46.07 7.11 -46.63
N THR A 399 -46.15 8.33 -47.20
CA THR A 399 -47.43 9.07 -47.29
C THR A 399 -48.47 8.35 -48.15
N LEU A 400 -48.05 7.72 -49.25
CA LEU A 400 -48.92 6.89 -50.08
C LEU A 400 -49.47 5.68 -49.35
N PHE A 401 -48.64 5.03 -48.53
CA PHE A 401 -49.05 3.86 -47.75
C PHE A 401 -50.04 4.22 -46.63
N LEU A 402 -49.86 5.38 -45.99
CA LEU A 402 -50.77 5.90 -44.97
C LEU A 402 -52.11 6.39 -45.55
N LEU A 403 -52.15 6.79 -46.83
CA LEU A 403 -53.38 7.20 -47.53
C LEU A 403 -54.20 6.01 -48.07
N GLN A 404 -53.70 4.78 -47.95
CA GLN A 404 -54.37 3.54 -48.39
C GLN A 404 -55.10 2.79 -47.25
N PHE A 405 -55.04 3.31 -46.03
CA PHE A 405 -55.92 2.98 -44.90
C PHE A 405 -56.81 4.19 -44.58
#